data_AF-A0A1E3WIX7-F1
#
_entry.id   AF-A0A1E3WIX7-F1
#
_cell.length_a   1.000
_cell.length_b   1.000
_cell.length_c   1.000
_cell.angle_alpha   90.00
_cell.angle_beta   90.00
_cell.angle_gamma   90.00
#
_symmetry.space_group_name_H-M   'P 1'
#
loop_
_entity.id
_entity.type
_entity.pdbx_description
1 polymer ?
#
loop_
_entity_poly.entity_id
_entity_poly.type
_entity_poly.pdbx_seq_one_letter_code
_entity_poly.pdbx_strand_id
1 'polypeptide(L)'
;MSLLKKKTENTTEREALSSPSEIRAQLEAETKQKTQAIQKKHREKYLTDWKTEKTSIDDMNSSELTDYINQTAEQAADPRVGLHSMKINPHELAVIKLAMALSGARSSRELFVKHCKEVINNSKL
;
A
#
# COMPACT_ATOMS: atom_id res chain seq x y z
N MET A 1 16.30 -46.59 -60.54
CA MET A 1 16.04 -45.17 -60.22
C MET A 1 15.05 -45.13 -59.06
N SER A 2 15.53 -44.99 -57.83
CA SER A 2 14.71 -45.03 -56.60
C SER A 2 14.22 -43.62 -56.25
N LEU A 3 12.91 -43.45 -56.09
CA LEU A 3 12.25 -42.20 -55.69
C LEU A 3 11.65 -42.36 -54.28
N LEU A 4 12.50 -42.36 -53.26
CA LEU A 4 12.05 -42.16 -51.87
C LEU A 4 12.57 -40.80 -51.41
N LYS A 5 11.74 -39.77 -51.61
CA LYS A 5 12.00 -38.43 -51.06
C LYS A 5 11.88 -38.51 -49.54
N LYS A 6 12.99 -38.20 -48.86
CA LYS A 6 13.08 -38.04 -47.40
C LYS A 6 12.07 -36.96 -46.98
N LYS A 7 11.07 -37.32 -46.18
CA LYS A 7 10.14 -36.35 -45.58
C LYS A 7 10.96 -35.44 -44.66
N THR A 8 11.02 -34.16 -45.01
CA THR A 8 11.47 -33.11 -44.10
C THR A 8 10.53 -33.11 -42.90
N GLU A 9 11.06 -33.44 -41.73
CA GLU A 9 10.39 -33.20 -40.45
C GLU A 9 10.21 -31.69 -40.32
N ASN A 10 9.00 -31.21 -40.61
CA ASN A 10 8.55 -29.96 -40.05
C ASN A 10 8.35 -30.19 -38.56
N THR A 11 9.39 -29.96 -37.76
CA THR A 11 9.25 -29.72 -36.33
C THR A 11 8.58 -28.37 -36.14
N THR A 12 7.27 -28.32 -36.38
CA THR A 12 6.43 -27.33 -35.72
C THR A 12 6.48 -27.68 -34.24
N GLU A 13 7.29 -26.93 -33.49
CA GLU A 13 7.27 -26.94 -32.03
C GLU A 13 5.80 -26.77 -31.60
N ARG A 14 5.18 -27.86 -31.16
CA ARG A 14 3.88 -27.79 -30.51
C ARG A 14 4.14 -27.10 -29.18
N GLU A 15 3.70 -25.84 -29.06
CA GLU A 15 3.64 -25.17 -27.77
C GLU A 15 2.90 -26.08 -26.79
N ALA A 16 3.56 -26.41 -25.67
CA ALA A 16 2.94 -27.21 -24.63
C ALA A 16 1.69 -26.46 -24.13
N LEU A 17 0.53 -27.13 -24.17
CA LEU A 17 -0.70 -26.57 -23.65
C LEU A 17 -0.57 -26.42 -22.12
N SER A 18 -0.38 -25.19 -21.65
CA SER A 18 -0.35 -24.87 -20.23
C SER A 18 -1.64 -25.35 -19.54
N SER A 19 -1.51 -25.97 -18.37
CA SER A 19 -2.64 -26.39 -17.57
C SER A 19 -3.47 -25.16 -17.11
N PRO A 20 -4.78 -25.31 -16.84
CA PRO A 20 -5.60 -24.23 -16.30
C PRO A 20 -5.04 -23.61 -15.01
N SER A 21 -4.33 -24.38 -14.19
CA SER A 21 -3.62 -23.89 -13.00
C SER A 21 -2.43 -22.99 -13.34
N GLU A 22 -1.64 -23.34 -14.34
CA GLU A 22 -0.50 -22.53 -14.79
C GLU A 22 -0.96 -21.22 -15.42
N ILE A 23 -2.05 -21.26 -16.19
CA ILE A 23 -2.67 -20.05 -16.76
C ILE A 23 -3.15 -19.10 -15.64
N ARG A 24 -3.80 -19.63 -14.59
CA ARG A 24 -4.23 -18.82 -13.44
C ARG A 24 -3.04 -18.21 -12.69
N ALA A 25 -2.00 -19.01 -12.42
CA ALA A 25 -0.80 -18.53 -11.74
C ALA A 25 -0.09 -17.42 -12.53
N GLN A 26 -0.05 -17.55 -13.86
CA GLN A 26 0.50 -16.51 -14.74
C GLN A 26 -0.33 -15.21 -14.67
N LEU A 27 -1.66 -15.30 -14.75
CA LEU A 27 -2.55 -14.14 -14.62
C LEU A 27 -2.44 -13.45 -13.25
N GLU A 28 -2.35 -14.22 -12.17
CA GLU A 28 -2.12 -13.69 -10.81
C GLU A 28 -0.75 -13.00 -10.69
N ALA A 29 0.30 -13.58 -11.28
CA ALA A 29 1.63 -12.97 -11.30
C ALA A 29 1.63 -11.65 -12.09
N GLU A 30 1.00 -11.62 -13.27
CA GLU A 30 0.87 -10.41 -14.08
C GLU A 30 0.08 -9.31 -13.37
N THR A 31 -1.06 -9.65 -12.77
CA THR A 31 -1.90 -8.70 -12.04
C THR A 31 -1.18 -8.14 -10.82
N LYS A 32 -0.43 -8.98 -10.10
CA LYS A 32 0.44 -8.55 -9.00
C LYS A 32 1.52 -7.58 -9.47
N GLN A 33 2.21 -7.88 -10.57
CA GLN A 33 3.23 -6.99 -11.15
C GLN A 33 2.64 -5.65 -11.60
N LYS A 34 1.51 -5.66 -12.32
CA LYS A 34 0.79 -4.46 -12.75
C LYS A 34 0.38 -3.60 -11.55
N THR A 35 -0.17 -4.23 -10.51
CA THR A 35 -0.57 -3.54 -9.27
C THR A 35 0.62 -2.91 -8.56
N GLN A 36 1.73 -3.64 -8.43
CA GLN A 36 2.97 -3.12 -7.83
C GLN A 36 3.53 -1.93 -8.61
N ALA A 37 3.54 -2.01 -9.94
CA ALA A 37 4.01 -0.92 -10.79
C ALA A 37 3.16 0.34 -10.65
N ILE A 38 1.82 0.19 -10.61
CA ILE A 38 0.89 1.30 -10.39
C ILE A 38 1.12 1.93 -9.01
N GLN A 39 1.23 1.10 -7.96
CA GLN A 39 1.49 1.58 -6.60
C GLN A 39 2.82 2.32 -6.49
N LYS A 40 3.88 1.80 -7.13
CA LYS A 40 5.19 2.46 -7.17
C LYS A 40 5.10 3.82 -7.85
N LYS A 41 4.50 3.89 -9.04
CA LYS A 41 4.32 5.16 -9.78
C LYS A 41 3.48 6.16 -9.00
N HIS A 42 2.40 5.70 -8.37
CA HIS A 42 1.55 6.53 -7.52
C HIS A 42 2.33 7.07 -6.32
N ARG A 43 3.12 6.22 -5.64
CA ARG A 43 3.98 6.65 -4.54
C ARG A 43 5.00 7.68 -5.00
N GLU A 44 5.72 7.42 -6.08
CA GLU A 44 6.72 8.35 -6.64
C GLU A 44 6.10 9.71 -6.97
N LYS A 45 4.89 9.73 -7.53
CA LYS A 45 4.19 10.97 -7.89
C LYS A 45 3.95 11.89 -6.68
N TYR A 46 3.50 11.34 -5.55
CA TYR A 46 3.07 12.14 -4.39
C TYR A 46 4.10 12.18 -3.26
N LEU A 47 5.19 11.40 -3.32
CA LEU A 47 6.17 11.31 -2.24
C LEU A 47 6.91 12.64 -2.03
N THR A 48 7.17 13.40 -3.09
CA THR A 48 7.83 14.70 -3.00
C THR A 48 6.95 15.70 -2.26
N ASP A 49 5.68 15.81 -2.67
CA ASP A 49 4.70 16.69 -2.02
C ASP A 49 4.56 16.35 -0.53
N TRP A 50 4.42 15.06 -0.22
CA TRP A 50 4.37 14.59 1.17
C TRP A 50 5.63 14.95 1.97
N LYS A 51 6.83 14.85 1.39
CA LYS A 51 8.08 15.23 2.09
C LYS A 51 8.15 16.73 2.36
N THR A 52 7.69 17.54 1.40
CA THR A 52 7.61 19.00 1.55
C THR A 52 6.66 19.36 2.69
N GLU A 53 5.44 18.84 2.65
CA GLU A 53 4.44 19.06 3.71
C GLU A 53 4.92 18.56 5.07
N LYS A 54 5.54 17.38 5.13
CA LYS A 54 6.10 16.85 6.37
C LYS A 54 7.11 17.83 6.97
N THR A 55 8.00 18.38 6.16
CA THR A 55 9.00 19.35 6.62
C THR A 55 8.31 20.58 7.23
N SER A 56 7.30 21.12 6.55
CA SER A 56 6.51 22.23 7.09
C SER A 56 5.81 21.87 8.40
N ILE A 57 5.21 20.68 8.50
CA ILE A 57 4.52 20.20 9.71
C ILE A 57 5.51 20.02 10.87
N ASP A 58 6.72 19.51 10.61
CA ASP A 58 7.75 19.31 11.64
C ASP A 58 8.18 20.64 12.30
N ASP A 59 8.09 21.75 11.56
CA ASP A 59 8.50 23.09 12.02
C ASP A 59 7.35 23.88 12.69
N MET A 60 6.11 23.39 12.62
CA MET A 60 4.93 24.08 13.18
C MET A 60 4.84 23.96 14.70
N ASN A 61 4.34 25.01 15.35
CA ASN A 61 3.94 24.98 16.75
C ASN A 61 2.49 24.47 16.94
N SER A 62 2.07 24.26 18.20
CA SER A 62 0.75 23.69 18.50
C SER A 62 -0.44 24.48 17.94
N SER A 63 -0.37 25.82 17.88
CA SER A 63 -1.44 26.64 17.30
C SER A 63 -1.53 26.43 15.80
N GLU A 64 -0.39 26.49 15.10
CA GLU A 64 -0.30 26.30 13.66
C GLU A 64 -0.75 24.89 13.25
N LEU A 65 -0.38 23.87 14.02
CA LEU A 65 -0.84 22.50 13.82
C LEU A 65 -2.36 22.36 13.99
N THR A 66 -2.94 23.07 14.95
CA THR A 66 -4.40 23.07 15.17
C THR A 66 -5.12 23.68 13.98
N ASP A 67 -4.64 24.82 13.48
CA ASP A 67 -5.19 25.48 12.30
C ASP A 67 -5.07 24.60 11.06
N TYR A 68 -3.90 23.97 10.85
CA TYR A 68 -3.66 23.04 9.75
C TYR A 68 -4.63 21.86 9.78
N ILE A 69 -4.83 21.23 10.94
CA ILE A 69 -5.79 20.11 11.09
C ILE A 69 -7.22 20.53 10.75
N ASN A 70 -7.64 21.72 11.19
CA ASN A 70 -8.98 22.23 10.93
C ASN A 70 -9.19 22.56 9.45
N GLN A 71 -8.19 23.14 8.78
CA GLN A 71 -8.25 23.47 7.36
C GLN A 71 -8.24 22.25 6.44
N THR A 72 -7.63 21.14 6.89
CA THR A 72 -7.46 19.91 6.09
C THR A 72 -8.45 18.80 6.46
N ALA A 73 -9.36 19.03 7.41
CA ALA A 73 -10.24 18.02 7.97
C ALA A 73 -11.14 17.28 6.94
N GLU A 74 -11.51 17.94 5.85
CA GLU A 74 -12.40 17.40 4.80
C GLU A 74 -11.66 16.71 3.65
N GLN A 75 -10.33 16.69 3.65
CA GLN A 75 -9.51 16.13 2.56
C GLN A 75 -9.39 14.59 2.65
N ALA A 76 -10.53 13.90 2.69
CA ALA A 76 -10.60 12.44 2.78
C ALA A 76 -9.97 11.70 1.58
N ALA A 77 -9.76 12.41 0.47
CA ALA A 77 -9.21 11.89 -0.78
C ALA A 77 -7.67 11.95 -0.87
N ASP A 78 -6.98 12.51 0.13
CA ASP A 78 -5.55 12.74 0.02
C ASP A 78 -4.72 11.44 -0.10
N PRO A 79 -3.75 11.40 -1.03
CA PRO A 79 -2.88 10.26 -1.24
C PRO A 79 -2.09 9.86 0.01
N ARG A 80 -2.32 8.64 0.49
CA ARG A 80 -1.58 8.06 1.62
C ARG A 80 -0.26 7.45 1.16
N VAL A 81 0.76 8.28 0.96
CA VAL A 81 2.07 7.85 0.45
C VAL A 81 3.22 7.94 1.46
N GLY A 82 3.01 8.69 2.54
CA GLY A 82 3.93 8.83 3.66
C GLY A 82 4.10 7.56 4.50
N LEU A 83 5.23 7.46 5.18
CA LEU A 83 5.50 6.39 6.14
C LEU A 83 5.86 6.97 7.50
N HIS A 84 5.04 6.70 8.51
CA HIS A 84 5.36 6.90 9.92
C HIS A 84 5.41 5.51 10.56
N SER A 85 6.61 5.03 10.89
CA SER A 85 6.83 3.69 11.41
C SER A 85 7.25 3.71 12.87
N MET A 86 6.63 2.86 13.69
CA MET A 86 7.04 2.59 15.06
C MET A 86 7.62 1.18 15.13
N LYS A 87 8.75 1.01 15.84
CA LYS A 87 9.26 -0.32 16.20
C LYS A 87 8.46 -0.80 17.41
N ILE A 88 7.91 -2.01 17.32
CA ILE A 88 7.13 -2.62 18.40
C ILE A 88 7.59 -4.05 18.67
N ASN A 89 7.47 -4.48 19.92
CA ASN A 89 7.73 -5.84 20.36
C ASN A 89 6.44 -6.70 20.31
N PRO A 90 6.53 -8.02 20.55
CA PRO A 90 5.36 -8.90 20.51
C PRO A 90 4.26 -8.57 21.52
N HIS A 91 4.62 -8.08 22.71
CA HIS A 91 3.66 -7.68 23.74
C HIS A 91 2.84 -6.46 23.30
N GLU A 92 3.52 -5.43 22.80
CA GLU A 92 2.88 -4.22 22.26
C GLU A 92 1.97 -4.54 21.07
N LEU A 93 2.40 -5.46 20.20
CA LEU A 93 1.56 -5.94 19.11
C LEU A 93 0.27 -6.60 19.63
N ALA A 94 0.35 -7.41 20.69
CA ALA A 94 -0.83 -8.03 21.30
C ALA A 94 -1.79 -6.99 21.89
N VAL A 95 -1.26 -5.97 22.57
CA VAL A 95 -2.05 -4.84 23.09
C VAL A 95 -2.78 -4.11 21.96
N ILE A 96 -2.06 -3.76 20.87
CA ILE A 96 -2.65 -3.10 19.70
C ILE A 96 -3.76 -3.95 19.09
N LYS A 97 -3.54 -5.25 18.93
CA LYS A 97 -4.52 -6.17 18.35
C LYS A 97 -5.79 -6.27 19.19
N LEU A 98 -5.67 -6.37 20.51
CA LEU A 98 -6.83 -6.38 21.42
C LEU A 98 -7.59 -5.05 21.35
N ALA A 99 -6.87 -3.92 21.39
CA ALA A 99 -7.48 -2.60 21.31
C ALA A 99 -8.24 -2.40 19.99
N MET A 100 -7.68 -2.84 18.86
CA MET A 100 -8.36 -2.80 17.56
C MET A 100 -9.67 -3.61 17.57
N ALA A 101 -9.66 -4.80 18.18
CA ALA A 101 -10.84 -5.65 18.28
C ALA A 101 -11.94 -5.01 19.14
N LEU A 102 -11.58 -4.40 20.27
CA LEU A 102 -12.52 -3.72 21.16
C LEU A 102 -13.08 -2.43 20.55
N SER A 103 -12.25 -1.65 19.84
CA SER A 103 -12.67 -0.37 19.26
C SER A 103 -13.35 -0.49 17.91
N GLY A 104 -13.33 -1.67 17.28
CA GLY A 104 -13.79 -1.89 15.90
C GLY A 104 -12.90 -1.23 14.83
N ALA A 105 -11.64 -0.94 15.12
CA ALA A 105 -10.74 -0.28 14.16
C ALA A 105 -10.24 -1.28 13.10
N ARG A 106 -10.26 -0.86 11.83
CA ARG A 106 -9.82 -1.71 10.69
C ARG A 106 -8.30 -1.80 10.58
N SER A 107 -7.57 -0.85 11.19
CA SER A 107 -6.11 -0.82 11.17
C SER A 107 -5.54 -0.15 12.43
N SER A 108 -4.29 -0.48 12.76
CA SER A 108 -3.56 0.19 13.86
C SER A 108 -3.41 1.69 13.62
N ARG A 109 -3.29 2.13 12.36
CA ARG A 109 -3.31 3.55 11.98
C ARG A 109 -4.61 4.23 12.37
N GLU A 110 -5.75 3.64 12.04
CA GLU A 110 -7.08 4.19 12.35
C GLU A 110 -7.25 4.33 13.86
N LEU A 111 -6.85 3.30 14.61
CA LEU A 111 -6.83 3.33 16.08
C LEU A 111 -5.94 4.46 16.60
N PHE A 112 -4.70 4.55 16.11
CA PHE A 112 -3.73 5.55 16.56
C PHE A 112 -4.19 6.99 16.29
N VAL A 113 -4.62 7.28 15.05
CA VAL A 113 -5.11 8.62 14.69
C VAL A 113 -6.35 9.00 15.50
N LYS A 114 -7.27 8.05 15.73
CA LYS A 114 -8.44 8.29 16.59
C LYS A 114 -8.00 8.65 18.00
N HIS A 115 -7.08 7.88 18.58
CA HIS A 115 -6.56 8.15 19.92
C HIS A 115 -5.87 9.53 20.00
N CYS A 116 -5.04 9.90 19.01
CA CYS A 116 -4.43 11.24 18.97
C CYS A 116 -5.49 12.36 18.94
N LYS A 117 -6.56 12.19 18.15
CA LYS A 117 -7.67 13.16 18.12
C LYS A 117 -8.40 13.25 19.46
N GLU A 118 -8.60 12.13 20.13
CA GLU A 118 -9.18 12.11 21.48
C GLU A 118 -8.30 12.84 22.49
N VAL A 119 -6.98 12.65 22.43
CA VAL A 119 -6.03 13.39 23.27
C VAL A 119 -6.13 14.89 23.02
N ILE A 120 -6.15 15.34 21.75
CA ILE A 120 -6.30 16.76 21.38
C ILE A 120 -7.62 17.33 21.90
N ASN A 121 -8.73 16.60 21.72
CA ASN A 121 -10.05 17.06 22.16
C ASN A 121 -10.18 17.12 23.69
N ASN A 122 -9.45 16.27 24.41
CA ASN A 122 -9.47 16.23 25.87
C ASN A 122 -8.41 17.13 26.52
N SER A 123 -7.39 17.54 25.78
CA SER A 123 -6.46 18.57 26.22
C SER A 123 -7.19 19.90 26.21
N LYS A 124 -7.27 20.56 27.37
CA LYS A 124 -7.76 21.94 27.51
C LYS A 124 -6.71 22.91 26.93
N LEU A 125 -6.48 22.84 25.62
CA LEU A 125 -5.74 23.85 24.87
C LEU A 125 -6.65 25.08 24.65
#